data_AF-A0A9Q4T2F6-F1
#
_entry.id   AF-A0A9Q4T2F6-F1
#
_cell.length_a   1.000
_cell.length_b   1.000
_cell.length_c   1.000
_cell.angle_alpha   90.00
_cell.angle_beta   90.00
_cell.angle_gamma   90.00
#
_symmetry.space_group_name_H-M   'P 1'
#
loop_
_entity.id
_entity.type
_entity.pdbx_description
1 polymer ?
#
loop_
_entity_poly.entity_id
_entity_poly.type
_entity_poly.pdbx_seq_one_letter_code
_entity_poly.pdbx_strand_id
1 'polypeptide(L)'
;MVTCDALFEKMIATAILLSMDGIIPSFSGLKLRLTNTLDQLCHSLLASGAPEDDVDRLCKILCTGIDACARTTLARQQLSWEGHALTHHYYGYEETSSGVAEPLASLLQNTHFHFHLYAEQLLFLLSPLLPQDSALQALWAQRRASSAHPVITHVLQNQAPPCNGNQHRRKMLYVTGIGLITTLAGLWFWCVNTLSRLY
;
A
#
# COMPACT_ATOMS: atom_id res chain seq x y z
N MET A 1 16.67 5.60 23.40
CA MET A 1 15.90 6.58 22.61
C MET A 1 15.29 5.82 21.46
N VAL A 2 13.97 5.88 21.26
CA VAL A 2 13.35 5.28 20.06
C VAL A 2 13.59 6.25 18.90
N THR A 3 14.00 5.75 17.74
CA THR A 3 14.28 6.60 16.56
C THR A 3 12.98 7.03 15.88
N CYS A 4 13.00 8.17 15.18
CA CYS A 4 11.87 8.64 14.37
C CYS A 4 11.42 7.56 13.37
N ASP A 5 12.39 6.88 12.74
CA ASP A 5 12.14 5.80 11.78
C ASP A 5 11.33 4.66 12.41
N ALA A 6 11.71 4.19 13.60
CA ALA A 6 10.99 3.11 14.27
C ALA A 6 9.54 3.50 14.64
N LEU A 7 9.32 4.77 15.02
CA LEU A 7 7.98 5.28 15.31
C LEU A 7 7.13 5.38 14.05
N PHE A 8 7.72 5.87 12.95
CA PHE A 8 7.06 5.93 11.65
C PHE A 8 6.72 4.54 11.11
N GLU A 9 7.68 3.62 11.11
CA GLU A 9 7.47 2.21 10.71
C GLU A 9 6.36 1.55 11.52
N LYS A 10 6.30 1.81 12.83
CA LYS A 10 5.22 1.30 13.69
C LYS A 10 3.85 1.84 13.27
N MET A 11 3.76 3.11 12.86
CA MET A 11 2.51 3.69 12.34
C MET A 11 2.10 3.03 11.02
N ILE A 12 3.04 2.88 10.09
CA ILE A 12 2.80 2.23 8.79
C ILE A 12 2.42 0.76 8.97
N ALA A 13 3.12 0.02 9.81
CA ALA A 13 2.81 -1.38 10.12
C ALA A 13 1.41 -1.52 10.72
N THR A 14 1.00 -0.59 11.60
CA THR A 14 -0.36 -0.58 12.16
C THR A 14 -1.40 -0.34 11.06
N ALA A 15 -1.15 0.61 10.14
CA ALA A 15 -2.04 0.85 9.00
C ALA A 15 -2.13 -0.38 8.06
N ILE A 16 -1.01 -1.04 7.79
CA ILE A 16 -0.99 -2.28 6.99
C ILE A 16 -1.81 -3.37 7.67
N LEU A 17 -1.62 -3.60 8.96
CA LEU A 17 -2.40 -4.61 9.71
C LEU A 17 -3.90 -4.30 9.70
N LEU A 18 -4.28 -3.02 9.78
CA LEU A 18 -5.67 -2.58 9.61
C LEU A 18 -6.18 -2.89 8.21
N SER A 19 -5.37 -2.67 7.16
CA SER A 19 -5.79 -2.96 5.78
C SER A 19 -5.97 -4.46 5.49
N MET A 20 -5.35 -5.32 6.30
CA MET A 20 -5.38 -6.78 6.17
C MET A 20 -6.48 -7.45 7.02
N ASP A 21 -7.50 -6.70 7.44
CA ASP A 21 -8.57 -7.18 8.34
C ASP A 21 -8.01 -7.79 9.66
N GLY A 22 -6.91 -7.22 10.17
CA GLY A 22 -6.33 -7.63 11.44
C GLY A 22 -7.33 -7.48 12.60
N ILE A 23 -7.24 -8.37 13.60
CA ILE A 23 -8.11 -8.33 14.77
C ILE A 23 -7.81 -7.05 15.57
N ILE A 24 -8.83 -6.21 15.75
CA ILE A 24 -8.75 -5.01 16.60
C ILE A 24 -9.44 -5.31 17.93
N PRO A 25 -8.68 -5.48 19.03
CA PRO A 25 -9.28 -5.83 20.32
C PRO A 25 -10.14 -4.71 20.92
N SER A 26 -9.80 -3.45 20.61
CA SER A 26 -10.49 -2.26 21.09
C SER A 26 -10.16 -1.04 20.23
N PHE A 27 -11.18 -0.29 19.79
CA PHE A 27 -10.99 0.96 19.04
C PHE A 27 -10.39 2.07 19.88
N SER A 28 -10.82 2.22 21.14
CA SER A 28 -10.22 3.20 22.05
C SER A 28 -8.78 2.86 22.38
N GLY A 29 -8.47 1.56 22.58
CA GLY A 29 -7.11 1.09 22.78
C GLY A 29 -6.21 1.33 21.56
N LEU A 30 -6.75 1.11 20.35
CA LEU A 30 -6.05 1.40 19.10
C LEU A 30 -5.80 2.90 18.94
N LYS A 31 -6.83 3.74 19.12
CA LYS A 31 -6.72 5.21 19.06
C LYS A 31 -5.66 5.74 20.03
N LEU A 32 -5.66 5.25 21.28
CA LEU A 32 -4.65 5.63 22.28
C LEU A 32 -3.23 5.24 21.86
N ARG A 33 -3.05 4.07 21.25
CA ARG A 33 -1.72 3.65 20.75
C ARG A 33 -1.26 4.50 19.57
N LEU A 34 -2.17 4.83 18.66
CA LEU A 34 -1.87 5.65 17.47
C LEU A 34 -1.51 7.08 17.88
N THR A 35 -2.32 7.72 18.72
CA THR A 35 -2.05 9.08 19.24
C THR A 35 -0.73 9.15 19.99
N ASN A 36 -0.49 8.26 20.97
CA ASN A 36 0.80 8.21 21.67
C ASN A 36 2.00 7.99 20.73
N THR A 37 1.85 7.18 19.69
CA THR A 37 2.94 6.92 18.74
C THR A 37 3.17 8.12 17.83
N LEU A 38 2.10 8.80 17.39
CA LEU A 38 2.17 10.01 16.58
C LEU A 38 2.79 11.17 17.37
N ASP A 39 2.40 11.35 18.63
CA ASP A 39 2.96 12.37 19.51
C ASP A 39 4.46 12.13 19.70
N GLN A 40 4.87 10.89 19.99
CA GLN A 40 6.29 10.54 20.11
C GLN A 40 7.05 10.79 18.79
N LEU A 41 6.45 10.48 17.64
CA LEU A 41 7.06 10.73 16.34
C LEU A 41 7.29 12.24 16.12
N CYS A 42 6.25 13.05 16.36
CA CYS A 42 6.32 14.51 16.23
C CYS A 42 7.42 15.09 17.13
N HIS A 43 7.40 14.76 18.43
CA HIS A 43 8.42 15.24 19.37
C HIS A 43 9.83 14.78 18.97
N SER A 44 10.00 13.55 18.50
CA SER A 44 11.30 13.01 18.09
C SER A 44 11.83 13.70 16.83
N LEU A 45 10.98 14.03 15.86
CA LEU A 45 11.36 14.77 14.66
C LEU A 45 11.77 16.21 14.99
N LEU A 46 10.97 16.91 15.80
CA LEU A 46 11.28 18.27 16.24
C LEU A 46 12.57 18.32 17.07
N ALA A 47 12.75 17.38 18.01
CA ALA A 47 13.97 17.28 18.81
C ALA A 47 15.21 16.97 17.97
N SER A 48 15.05 16.34 16.81
CA SER A 48 16.13 16.08 15.87
C SER A 48 16.47 17.32 15.02
N GLY A 49 15.63 18.36 15.02
CA GLY A 49 15.82 19.58 14.24
C GLY A 49 15.06 19.61 12.91
N ALA A 50 14.02 18.79 12.76
CA ALA A 50 13.16 18.84 11.58
C ALA A 50 12.31 20.14 11.57
N PRO A 51 11.99 20.71 10.39
CA PRO A 51 11.14 21.90 10.28
C PRO A 51 9.72 21.59 10.75
N GLU A 52 9.15 22.46 11.57
CA GLU A 52 7.82 22.27 12.15
C GLU A 52 6.72 22.09 11.09
N ASP A 53 6.76 22.90 10.03
CA ASP A 53 5.79 22.83 8.92
C ASP A 53 5.81 21.46 8.20
N ASP A 54 6.99 20.87 8.02
CA ASP A 54 7.13 19.55 7.38
C ASP A 54 6.68 18.42 8.32
N VAL A 55 6.93 18.57 9.63
CA VAL A 55 6.46 17.63 10.66
C VAL A 55 4.94 17.64 10.75
N ASP A 56 4.31 18.81 10.85
CA ASP A 56 2.85 18.95 10.88
C ASP A 56 2.23 18.33 9.61
N ARG A 57 2.81 18.66 8.45
CA ARG A 57 2.37 18.12 7.17
C ARG A 57 2.44 16.59 7.14
N LEU A 58 3.55 16.00 7.59
CA LEU A 58 3.69 14.53 7.68
C LEU A 58 2.64 13.94 8.63
N CYS A 59 2.48 14.50 9.82
CA CYS A 59 1.53 14.04 10.82
C CYS A 59 0.08 14.11 10.32
N LYS A 60 -0.28 15.16 9.58
CA LYS A 60 -1.61 15.31 8.97
C LYS A 60 -1.88 14.25 7.91
N ILE A 61 -0.88 13.96 7.07
CA ILE A 61 -0.97 12.90 6.05
C ILE A 61 -1.14 11.53 6.72
N LEU A 62 -0.37 11.25 7.79
CA LEU A 62 -0.49 10.00 8.56
C LEU A 62 -1.89 9.83 9.15
N CYS A 63 -2.43 10.87 9.79
CA CYS A 63 -3.80 10.84 10.31
C CYS A 63 -4.81 10.52 9.22
N THR A 64 -4.72 11.24 8.10
CA THR A 64 -5.62 11.07 6.95
C THR A 64 -5.55 9.64 6.39
N GLY A 65 -4.33 9.10 6.25
CA GLY A 65 -4.12 7.75 5.73
C GLY A 65 -4.64 6.65 6.63
N ILE A 66 -4.37 6.77 7.94
CA ILE A 66 -4.86 5.80 8.92
C ILE A 66 -6.38 5.84 9.00
N ASP A 67 -6.99 7.04 9.00
CA ASP A 67 -8.44 7.18 9.04
C ASP A 67 -9.10 6.68 7.75
N ALA A 68 -8.47 6.87 6.58
CA ALA A 68 -8.92 6.28 5.34
C ALA A 68 -8.85 4.75 5.40
N CYS A 69 -7.73 4.20 5.86
CA CYS A 69 -7.56 2.76 6.04
C CYS A 69 -8.62 2.19 7.00
N ALA A 70 -8.78 2.77 8.18
CA ALA A 70 -9.74 2.32 9.18
C ALA A 70 -11.18 2.40 8.64
N ARG A 71 -11.58 3.50 8.00
CA ARG A 71 -12.92 3.62 7.40
C ARG A 71 -13.16 2.56 6.32
N THR A 72 -12.19 2.33 5.43
CA THR A 72 -12.35 1.33 4.36
C THR A 72 -12.44 -0.10 4.89
N THR A 73 -11.60 -0.48 5.86
CA THR A 73 -11.64 -1.81 6.48
C THR A 73 -12.90 -1.99 7.33
N LEU A 74 -13.20 -1.05 8.23
CA LEU A 74 -14.29 -1.20 9.19
C LEU A 74 -15.67 -1.10 8.53
N ALA A 75 -15.81 -0.36 7.43
CA ALA A 75 -17.05 -0.33 6.65
C ALA A 75 -17.44 -1.73 6.14
N ARG A 76 -16.46 -2.57 5.79
CA ARG A 76 -16.72 -3.98 5.38
C ARG A 76 -17.30 -4.82 6.52
N GLN A 77 -17.02 -4.43 7.77
CA GLN A 77 -17.47 -5.10 8.98
C GLN A 77 -18.69 -4.39 9.61
N GLN A 78 -19.28 -3.40 8.93
CA GLN A 78 -20.38 -2.55 9.44
C GLN A 78 -20.03 -1.80 10.74
N LEU A 79 -18.74 -1.48 10.94
CA LEU A 79 -18.23 -0.73 12.09
C LEU A 79 -17.84 0.69 11.65
N SER A 80 -17.92 1.65 12.58
CA SER A 80 -17.62 3.06 12.31
C SER A 80 -16.36 3.53 13.04
N TRP A 81 -15.49 4.22 12.31
CA TRP A 81 -14.28 4.86 12.84
C TRP A 81 -14.49 6.32 13.27
N GLU A 82 -15.64 6.93 12.98
CA GLU A 82 -15.84 8.39 13.07
C GLU A 82 -15.55 8.98 14.47
N GLY A 83 -15.93 8.29 15.55
CA GLY A 83 -15.63 8.71 16.93
C GLY A 83 -14.15 8.53 17.34
N HIS A 84 -13.38 7.82 16.51
CA HIS A 84 -11.99 7.45 16.77
C HIS A 84 -11.01 8.08 15.77
N ALA A 85 -11.51 8.82 14.78
CA ALA A 85 -10.70 9.47 13.76
C ALA A 85 -9.59 10.35 14.38
N LEU A 86 -8.39 10.20 13.83
CA LEU A 86 -7.21 10.94 14.25
C LEU A 86 -7.26 12.38 13.71
N THR A 87 -7.75 12.58 12.48
CA THR A 87 -7.91 13.90 11.89
C THR A 87 -8.80 14.79 12.76
N HIS A 88 -9.93 14.24 13.23
CA HIS A 88 -10.83 14.95 14.15
C HIS A 88 -10.18 15.29 15.49
N HIS A 89 -9.28 14.42 15.98
CA HIS A 89 -8.61 14.64 17.26
C HIS A 89 -7.59 15.79 17.21
N TYR A 90 -6.82 15.89 16.14
CA TYR A 90 -5.71 16.86 16.03
C TYR A 90 -6.09 18.13 15.25
N TYR A 91 -6.96 18.02 14.25
CA TYR A 91 -7.26 19.09 13.29
C TYR A 91 -8.74 19.52 13.29
N GLY A 92 -9.58 18.91 14.14
CA GLY A 92 -11.00 19.22 14.25
C GLY A 92 -11.86 18.70 13.09
N TYR A 93 -13.08 19.22 12.99
CA TYR A 93 -14.10 18.79 12.01
C TYR A 93 -14.15 19.64 10.74
N GLU A 94 -13.22 20.59 10.57
CA GLU A 94 -13.18 21.38 9.35
C GLU A 94 -12.80 20.48 8.17
N GLU A 95 -13.68 20.40 7.17
CA GLU A 95 -13.39 19.74 5.89
C GLU A 95 -12.22 20.47 5.24
N THR A 96 -10.98 20.05 5.53
CA THR A 96 -9.85 20.47 4.70
C THR A 96 -9.94 19.67 3.41
N SER A 97 -10.72 20.17 2.46
CA SER A 97 -10.87 19.65 1.10
C SER A 97 -9.57 19.75 0.28
N SER A 98 -8.45 20.13 0.89
CA SER A 98 -7.12 20.05 0.29
C SER A 98 -6.71 18.59 0.20
N GLY A 99 -6.72 18.03 -1.01
CA GLY A 99 -6.25 16.68 -1.29
C GLY A 99 -4.84 16.41 -0.74
N VAL A 100 -4.54 15.13 -0.51
CA VAL A 100 -3.29 14.70 0.14
C VAL A 100 -2.09 14.83 -0.81
N ALA A 101 -2.35 14.92 -2.11
CA ALA A 101 -1.37 14.97 -3.19
C ALA A 101 -0.35 16.11 -3.05
N GLU A 102 -0.80 17.37 -2.92
CA GLU A 102 0.09 18.54 -2.85
C GLU A 102 1.01 18.51 -1.62
N PRO A 103 0.50 18.30 -0.38
CA PRO A 103 1.34 18.08 0.80
C PRO A 103 2.37 16.97 0.61
N LEU A 104 1.95 15.84 0.03
CA LEU A 104 2.81 14.68 -0.17
C LEU A 104 3.89 14.96 -1.22
N ALA A 105 3.54 15.66 -2.31
CA ALA A 105 4.48 16.06 -3.36
C ALA A 105 5.58 16.97 -2.80
N SER A 106 5.23 17.91 -1.91
CA SER A 106 6.22 18.75 -1.24
C SER A 106 7.19 17.94 -0.38
N LEU A 107 6.69 16.94 0.37
CA LEU A 107 7.56 16.08 1.19
C LEU A 107 8.45 15.16 0.33
N LEU A 108 7.96 14.69 -0.82
CA LEU A 108 8.76 13.89 -1.78
C LEU A 108 9.94 14.68 -2.36
N GLN A 109 9.82 16.00 -2.49
CA GLN A 109 10.88 16.88 -2.97
C GLN A 109 11.85 17.28 -1.86
N ASN A 110 11.46 17.08 -0.59
CA ASN A 110 12.24 17.47 0.56
C ASN A 110 13.32 16.43 0.87
N THR A 111 14.56 16.76 0.52
CA THR A 111 15.74 15.93 0.82
C THR A 111 16.30 16.16 2.22
N HIS A 112 15.79 17.16 2.94
CA HIS A 112 16.12 17.36 4.35
C HIS A 112 15.41 16.29 5.17
N PHE A 113 16.13 15.64 6.09
CA PHE A 113 15.62 14.48 6.83
C PHE A 113 15.14 13.32 5.95
N HIS A 114 14.62 12.27 6.59
CA HIS A 114 14.04 11.11 5.93
C HIS A 114 12.63 11.37 5.35
N PHE A 115 12.20 12.64 5.21
CA PHE A 115 10.84 12.98 4.75
C PHE A 115 10.52 12.42 3.36
N HIS A 116 11.46 12.47 2.41
CA HIS A 116 11.25 11.85 1.10
C HIS A 116 10.96 10.34 1.18
N LEU A 117 11.64 9.61 2.08
CA LEU A 117 11.40 8.17 2.29
C LEU A 117 10.04 7.92 2.91
N TYR A 118 9.67 8.72 3.92
CA TYR A 118 8.35 8.62 4.55
C TYR A 118 7.24 8.92 3.56
N ALA A 119 7.42 9.95 2.73
CA ALA A 119 6.47 10.34 1.70
C ALA A 119 6.34 9.27 0.61
N GLU A 120 7.42 8.59 0.21
CA GLU A 120 7.33 7.45 -0.71
C GLU A 120 6.51 6.29 -0.14
N GLN A 121 6.73 5.93 1.13
CA GLN A 121 5.96 4.87 1.79
C GLN A 121 4.48 5.26 1.93
N LEU A 122 4.19 6.51 2.28
CA LEU A 122 2.84 7.03 2.35
C LEU A 122 2.16 7.04 0.97
N LEU A 123 2.87 7.43 -0.09
CA LEU A 123 2.34 7.39 -1.45
C LEU A 123 1.91 5.97 -1.85
N PHE A 124 2.71 4.97 -1.49
CA PHE A 124 2.39 3.57 -1.73
C PHE A 124 1.14 3.12 -0.93
N LEU A 125 1.04 3.53 0.34
CA LEU A 125 -0.10 3.18 1.19
C LEU A 125 -1.40 3.87 0.76
N LEU A 126 -1.34 5.16 0.42
CA LEU A 126 -2.49 6.02 0.19
C LEU A 126 -3.11 5.85 -1.19
N SER A 127 -2.29 5.58 -2.22
CA SER A 127 -2.78 5.44 -3.60
C SER A 127 -3.93 4.43 -3.77
N PRO A 128 -3.91 3.21 -3.19
CA PRO A 128 -5.06 2.31 -3.28
C PRO A 128 -6.23 2.73 -2.38
N LEU A 129 -5.98 3.47 -1.30
CA LEU A 129 -6.99 3.88 -0.31
C LEU A 129 -7.82 5.08 -0.78
N LEU A 130 -7.24 5.94 -1.62
CA LEU A 130 -7.85 7.17 -2.12
C LEU A 130 -7.90 7.15 -3.66
N PRO A 131 -8.69 6.24 -4.27
CA PRO A 131 -8.75 6.13 -5.73
C PRO A 131 -9.38 7.36 -6.41
N GLN A 132 -10.16 8.15 -5.66
CA GLN A 132 -10.84 9.35 -6.16
C GLN A 132 -9.92 10.58 -6.24
N ASP A 133 -8.76 10.56 -5.56
CA ASP A 133 -7.78 11.66 -5.59
C ASP A 133 -6.92 11.54 -6.87
N SER A 134 -7.38 12.17 -7.94
CA SER A 134 -6.72 12.11 -9.26
C SER A 134 -5.29 12.68 -9.23
N ALA A 135 -5.03 13.68 -8.39
CA ALA A 135 -3.70 14.25 -8.22
C ALA A 135 -2.76 13.24 -7.54
N LEU A 136 -3.24 12.52 -6.52
CA LEU A 136 -2.48 11.46 -5.87
C LEU A 136 -2.17 10.31 -6.85
N GLN A 137 -3.14 9.92 -7.69
CA GLN A 137 -2.92 8.88 -8.71
C GLN A 137 -1.89 9.32 -9.76
N ALA A 138 -1.92 10.59 -10.19
CA ALA A 138 -0.93 11.14 -11.10
C ALA A 138 0.48 11.12 -10.49
N LEU A 139 0.61 11.52 -9.22
CA LEU A 139 1.88 11.45 -8.48
C LEU A 139 2.41 10.02 -8.38
N TRP A 140 1.54 9.06 -8.06
CA TRP A 140 1.93 7.65 -7.99
C TRP A 140 2.36 7.09 -9.35
N ALA A 141 1.63 7.42 -10.42
CA ALA A 141 1.99 7.02 -11.78
C ALA A 141 3.33 7.63 -12.23
N GLN A 142 3.56 8.92 -11.95
CA GLN A 142 4.82 9.60 -12.21
C GLN A 142 5.98 8.91 -11.47
N ARG A 143 5.82 8.64 -10.17
CA ARG A 143 6.87 7.99 -9.37
C ARG A 143 7.18 6.58 -9.87
N ARG A 144 6.15 5.79 -10.24
CA ARG A 144 6.37 4.47 -10.87
C ARG A 144 7.13 4.57 -12.19
N ALA A 145 6.78 5.53 -13.06
CA ALA A 145 7.47 5.73 -14.33
C ALA A 145 8.96 6.11 -14.13
N SER A 146 9.26 6.95 -13.13
CA SER A 146 10.64 7.30 -12.75
C SER A 146 11.42 6.11 -12.20
N SER A 147 10.78 5.21 -11.43
CA SER A 147 11.44 3.98 -10.94
C SER A 147 11.69 2.93 -12.02
N ALA A 148 10.92 2.94 -13.11
CA ALA A 148 11.07 2.02 -14.24
C ALA A 148 12.15 2.46 -15.25
N HIS A 149 12.37 3.77 -15.41
CA HIS A 149 13.38 4.32 -16.33
C HIS A 149 14.84 3.92 -16.06
N PRO A 150 15.34 3.72 -14.81
CA PRO A 150 16.73 3.28 -14.61
C PRO A 150 16.97 1.79 -14.92
N VAL A 151 15.91 0.96 -14.96
CA VAL A 151 16.07 -0.49 -15.21
C VAL A 151 16.22 -0.78 -16.71
N ILE A 152 15.54 0.00 -17.56
CA ILE A 152 15.52 -0.27 -19.01
C ILE A 152 16.83 0.17 -19.67
N THR A 153 17.48 1.24 -19.22
CA THR A 153 18.77 1.71 -19.77
C THR A 153 19.92 0.76 -19.44
N HIS A 154 19.97 0.18 -18.23
CA HIS A 154 21.03 -0.78 -17.87
C HIS A 154 20.85 -2.17 -18.49
N VAL A 155 19.61 -2.56 -18.84
CA VAL A 155 19.34 -3.85 -19.52
C VAL A 155 19.59 -3.76 -21.02
N LEU A 156 19.29 -2.63 -21.66
CA LEU A 156 19.53 -2.44 -23.10
C LEU A 156 21.01 -2.28 -23.47
N GLN A 157 21.85 -1.78 -22.55
CA GLN A 157 23.27 -1.55 -22.84
C GLN A 157 24.16 -2.78 -22.64
N ASN A 158 23.67 -3.81 -21.92
CA ASN A 158 24.40 -5.05 -21.66
C ASN A 158 23.84 -6.28 -22.39
N GLN A 159 22.89 -6.12 -23.31
CA GLN A 159 22.40 -7.24 -24.12
C GLN A 159 23.25 -7.42 -25.39
N ALA A 160 24.13 -8.42 -25.32
CA ALA A 160 24.62 -9.15 -26.49
C ALA A 160 23.42 -9.68 -27.32
N PRO A 161 23.58 -9.88 -28.65
CA PRO A 161 22.48 -10.24 -29.55
C PRO A 161 21.72 -11.48 -29.07
N PRO A 162 20.38 -11.54 -29.26
CA PRO A 162 19.57 -12.60 -28.67
C PRO A 162 19.85 -13.94 -29.35
N CYS A 163 20.58 -14.83 -28.65
CA CYS A 163 20.60 -16.24 -28.96
C CYS A 163 19.21 -16.85 -28.68
N ASN A 164 18.62 -17.38 -29.74
CA ASN A 164 17.26 -17.86 -29.89
C ASN A 164 17.00 -19.18 -29.12
N GLY A 165 17.10 -19.17 -27.78
CA GLY A 165 16.99 -20.38 -26.93
C GLY A 165 15.66 -20.55 -26.18
N ASN A 166 14.91 -19.47 -25.93
CA ASN A 166 13.79 -19.50 -24.97
C ASN A 166 12.40 -19.67 -25.59
N GLN A 167 12.29 -19.72 -26.93
CA GLN A 167 11.00 -19.92 -27.59
C GLN A 167 10.54 -21.38 -27.57
N HIS A 168 11.46 -22.33 -27.45
CA HIS A 168 11.15 -23.77 -27.47
C HIS A 168 10.56 -24.27 -26.13
N ARG A 169 11.00 -23.70 -25.00
CA ARG A 169 10.58 -24.12 -23.65
C ARG A 169 9.14 -23.68 -23.33
N ARG A 170 8.70 -22.53 -23.84
CA ARG A 170 7.31 -22.04 -23.67
C ARG A 170 6.30 -22.85 -24.48
N LYS A 171 6.67 -23.34 -25.67
CA LYS A 171 5.77 -24.18 -26.49
C LYS A 171 5.53 -25.57 -25.86
N MET A 172 6.51 -26.12 -25.13
CA MET A 172 6.41 -27.47 -24.56
C MET A 172 5.46 -27.55 -23.34
N LEU A 173 5.34 -26.47 -22.56
CA LEU A 173 4.42 -26.40 -21.40
C LEU A 173 2.95 -26.27 -21.80
N TYR A 174 2.65 -25.60 -22.91
CA TYR A 174 1.26 -25.48 -23.40
C TYR A 174 0.73 -26.80 -23.99
N VAL A 175 1.56 -27.56 -24.69
CA VAL A 175 1.14 -28.84 -25.29
C VAL A 175 0.89 -29.92 -24.21
N THR A 176 1.68 -29.91 -23.14
CA THR A 176 1.54 -30.88 -22.03
C THR A 176 0.32 -30.59 -21.14
N GLY A 177 -0.01 -29.30 -20.90
CA GLY A 177 -1.19 -28.91 -20.13
C GLY A 177 -2.52 -29.29 -20.81
N ILE A 178 -2.61 -29.11 -22.13
CA ILE A 178 -3.84 -29.41 -22.88
C ILE A 178 -4.11 -30.93 -22.95
N GLY A 179 -3.08 -31.76 -23.06
CA GLY A 179 -3.22 -33.22 -23.09
C GLY A 179 -3.71 -33.83 -21.77
N LEU A 180 -3.34 -33.24 -20.63
CA LEU A 180 -3.82 -33.68 -19.32
C LEU A 180 -5.31 -33.36 -19.10
N ILE A 181 -5.77 -32.21 -19.59
CA ILE A 181 -7.18 -31.80 -19.45
C ILE A 181 -8.09 -32.69 -20.30
N THR A 182 -7.69 -33.03 -21.52
CA THR A 182 -8.50 -33.90 -22.41
C THR A 182 -8.58 -35.33 -21.92
N THR A 183 -7.49 -35.87 -21.37
CA THR A 183 -7.50 -37.23 -20.78
C THR A 183 -8.35 -37.32 -19.53
N LEU A 184 -8.30 -36.32 -18.64
CA LEU A 184 -9.15 -36.26 -17.46
C LEU A 184 -10.64 -36.10 -17.81
N ALA A 185 -10.97 -35.29 -18.83
CA ALA A 185 -12.34 -35.15 -19.31
C ALA A 185 -12.88 -36.46 -19.93
N GLY A 186 -12.05 -37.18 -20.69
CA GLY A 186 -12.40 -38.50 -21.23
C GLY A 186 -12.61 -39.53 -20.13
N LEU A 187 -11.75 -39.56 -19.10
CA LEU A 187 -11.88 -40.47 -17.97
C LEU A 187 -13.16 -40.18 -17.17
N TRP A 188 -13.46 -38.91 -16.93
CA TRP A 188 -14.69 -38.48 -16.27
C TRP A 188 -15.93 -38.94 -17.03
N PHE A 189 -15.97 -38.71 -18.36
CA PHE A 189 -17.10 -39.10 -19.20
C PHE A 189 -17.29 -40.63 -19.23
N TRP A 190 -16.18 -41.39 -19.24
CA TRP A 190 -16.23 -42.85 -19.20
C TRP A 190 -16.71 -43.38 -17.84
N CYS A 191 -16.26 -42.77 -16.73
CA CYS A 191 -16.75 -43.10 -15.39
C CYS A 191 -18.25 -42.82 -15.24
N VAL A 192 -18.74 -41.68 -15.73
CA VAL A 192 -20.18 -41.36 -15.67
C VAL A 192 -21.01 -42.36 -16.49
N ASN A 193 -20.57 -42.70 -17.71
CA ASN A 193 -21.31 -43.61 -18.58
C ASN A 193 -21.30 -45.08 -18.12
N THR A 194 -20.24 -45.51 -17.42
CA THR A 194 -20.18 -46.84 -16.82
C THR A 194 -21.02 -46.95 -15.55
N LEU A 195 -21.04 -45.90 -14.71
CA LEU A 195 -21.95 -45.80 -13.56
C LEU A 195 -23.42 -45.75 -13.97
N SER A 196 -23.77 -45.08 -15.06
CA SER A 196 -25.15 -45.02 -15.57
C SER A 196 -25.63 -46.31 -16.27
N ARG A 197 -24.75 -47.30 -16.48
CA ARG A 197 -25.14 -48.64 -16.97
C ARG A 197 -25.29 -49.67 -15.85
N LEU A 198 -24.88 -49.34 -14.63
CA LEU A 198 -24.95 -50.20 -13.45
C LEU A 198 -26.18 -49.89 -12.56
N TYR A 199 -26.94 -48.84 -12.89
CA TYR A 199 -28.24 -48.46 -12.33
C TYR A 199 -29.29 -48.46 -13.44
#